data_AF-A0A3E2CL24-F1
#
_entry.id   AF-A0A3E2CL24-F1
#
_cell.length_a   1.000
_cell.length_b   1.000
_cell.length_c   1.000
_cell.angle_alpha   90.00
_cell.angle_beta   90.00
_cell.angle_gamma   90.00
#
_symmetry.space_group_name_H-M   'P 1'
#
loop_
_entity.id
_entity.type
_entity.pdbx_description
1 polymer ?
#
loop_
_entity_poly.entity_id
_entity_poly.type
_entity_poly.pdbx_seq_one_letter_code
_entity_poly.pdbx_strand_id
1 'polypeptide(L)'
;MSVWDSVIGQEQVVSRLRNIACADASKIAQSWLICGSAGFGSAQVARAFAAALESPDHGEGSDGISGEGELSKTAKEVLAGSHPDVHTLATKGVTLSIDDVREAIGISEQMPSTAPWRIIIIEDVDRMLERSTNVLL
;
A
#
# COMPACT_ATOMS: atom_id res chain seq x y z
N MET A 1 12.19 -7.74 -12.50
CA MET A 1 11.41 -6.49 -12.40
C MET A 1 10.79 -6.47 -11.03
N SER A 2 10.95 -5.38 -10.30
CA SER A 2 10.53 -5.23 -8.89
C SER A 2 9.37 -4.24 -8.77
N VAL A 3 8.56 -4.37 -7.73
CA VAL A 3 7.47 -3.41 -7.43
C VAL A 3 8.01 -1.99 -7.23
N TRP A 4 9.27 -1.90 -6.79
CA TRP A 4 9.99 -0.66 -6.54
C TRP A 4 10.37 0.10 -7.81
N ASP A 5 10.34 -0.55 -8.99
CA ASP A 5 10.64 0.10 -10.28
C ASP A 5 9.61 1.20 -10.62
N SER A 6 8.43 1.16 -9.99
CA SER A 6 7.41 2.20 -10.09
C SER A 6 7.74 3.48 -9.31
N VAL A 7 8.72 3.43 -8.40
CA VAL A 7 9.11 4.55 -7.53
C VAL A 7 10.36 5.22 -8.10
N ILE A 8 10.19 6.40 -8.69
CA ILE A 8 11.28 7.11 -9.38
C ILE A 8 11.99 8.08 -8.43
N GLY A 9 13.32 8.00 -8.37
CA GLY A 9 14.18 9.01 -7.74
C GLY A 9 14.23 8.99 -6.20
N GLN A 10 13.69 7.95 -5.55
CA GLN A 10 13.62 7.83 -4.08
C GLN A 10 14.33 6.59 -3.54
N GLU A 11 15.57 6.35 -3.97
CA GLU A 11 16.34 5.15 -3.63
C GLU A 11 16.46 4.90 -2.11
N GLN A 12 16.66 5.95 -1.32
CA GLN A 12 16.76 5.83 0.13
C GLN A 12 15.44 5.41 0.79
N VAL A 13 14.32 5.91 0.27
CA VAL A 13 12.98 5.54 0.77
C VAL A 13 12.71 4.09 0.40
N VAL A 14 12.92 3.74 -0.87
CA VAL A 14 12.77 2.36 -1.37
C VAL A 14 13.60 1.39 -0.54
N SER A 15 14.88 1.69 -0.27
CA SER A 15 15.74 0.83 0.53
C SER A 15 15.20 0.61 1.96
N ARG A 16 14.67 1.66 2.60
CA ARG A 16 14.07 1.53 3.94
C ARG A 16 12.79 0.71 3.92
N LEU A 17 11.89 0.99 2.99
CA LEU A 17 10.61 0.28 2.89
C LEU A 17 10.81 -1.19 2.52
N ARG A 18 11.76 -1.48 1.62
CA ARG A 18 12.20 -2.85 1.30
C ARG A 18 12.69 -3.59 2.54
N ASN A 19 13.56 -2.97 3.34
CA ASN A 19 14.05 -3.59 4.57
C ASN A 19 12.92 -3.87 5.58
N ILE A 20 11.90 -3.02 5.62
CA ILE A 20 10.71 -3.23 6.47
C ILE A 20 9.84 -4.37 5.93
N ALA A 21 9.64 -4.44 4.60
CA ALA A 21 8.84 -5.49 3.98
C ALA A 21 9.44 -6.89 4.22
N CYS A 22 10.78 -7.00 4.25
CA CYS A 22 11.50 -8.24 4.56
C CYS A 22 11.67 -8.49 6.07
N ALA A 23 11.24 -7.57 6.94
CA ALA A 23 11.37 -7.74 8.38
C ALA A 23 10.32 -8.70 8.94
N ASP A 24 10.52 -9.10 10.20
CA ASP A 24 9.54 -9.89 10.95
C ASP A 24 8.20 -9.14 11.04
N ALA A 25 7.11 -9.82 10.70
CA ALA A 25 5.74 -9.31 10.75
C ALA A 25 5.39 -8.65 12.11
N SER A 26 5.94 -9.17 13.21
CA SER A 26 5.71 -8.62 14.55
C SER A 26 6.30 -7.23 14.79
N LYS A 27 7.20 -6.76 13.91
CA LYS A 27 7.89 -5.48 14.01
C LYS A 27 7.33 -4.41 13.08
N ILE A 28 6.35 -4.77 12.25
CA ILE A 28 5.72 -3.86 11.31
C ILE A 28 4.72 -2.99 12.07
N ALA A 29 4.82 -1.68 11.89
CA ALA A 29 3.86 -0.75 12.50
C ALA A 29 2.50 -0.86 11.80
N GLN A 30 1.43 -0.73 12.58
CA GLN A 30 0.06 -0.83 12.06
C GLN A 30 -0.34 0.30 11.09
N SER A 31 0.33 1.45 11.15
CA SER A 31 0.00 2.61 10.33
C SER A 31 1.24 3.40 9.94
N TRP A 32 1.20 3.95 8.73
CA TRP A 32 2.26 4.78 8.16
C TRP A 32 1.68 6.03 7.50
N LEU A 33 2.42 7.13 7.65
CA LEU A 33 2.13 8.38 6.99
C LEU A 33 3.27 8.69 6.01
N ILE A 34 2.94 8.74 4.72
CA ILE A 34 3.91 9.07 3.65
C ILE A 34 3.71 10.54 3.27
N CYS A 35 4.69 11.39 3.60
CA CYS A 35 4.65 12.82 3.33
C CYS A 35 5.76 13.25 2.36
N GLY A 36 5.45 14.23 1.51
CA GLY A 36 6.39 14.84 0.57
C GLY A 36 5.76 16.03 -0.15
N SER A 37 6.54 16.68 -1.02
CA SER A 37 6.03 17.78 -1.86
C SER A 37 4.96 17.28 -2.83
N ALA A 38 4.00 18.14 -3.20
CA ALA A 38 2.98 17.78 -4.19
C ALA A 38 3.60 17.18 -5.47
N GLY A 39 3.08 16.02 -5.89
CA GLY A 39 3.54 15.32 -7.10
C GLY A 39 4.71 14.35 -6.93
N PHE A 40 5.24 14.12 -5.72
CA PHE A 40 6.35 13.16 -5.52
C PHE A 40 5.96 11.68 -5.66
N GLY A 41 4.68 11.36 -5.87
CA GLY A 41 4.23 9.98 -6.08
C GLY A 41 3.96 9.18 -4.81
N SER A 42 3.47 9.82 -3.73
CA SER A 42 3.06 9.14 -2.48
C SER A 42 2.19 7.91 -2.73
N ALA A 43 1.21 8.02 -3.63
CA ALA A 43 0.32 6.93 -4.00
C ALA A 43 1.06 5.74 -4.65
N GLN A 44 2.07 6.00 -5.49
CA GLN A 44 2.89 4.94 -6.08
C GLN A 44 3.77 4.28 -5.02
N VAL A 45 4.37 5.05 -4.11
CA VAL A 45 5.15 4.51 -2.99
C VAL A 45 4.27 3.64 -2.08
N ALA A 46 3.05 4.10 -1.75
CA ALA A 46 2.11 3.35 -0.93
C ALA A 46 1.70 2.02 -1.59
N ARG A 47 1.36 2.05 -2.88
CA ARG A 47 1.00 0.84 -3.63
C ARG A 47 2.17 -0.14 -3.78
N ALA A 48 3.37 0.35 -4.10
CA ALA A 48 4.55 -0.49 -4.19
C ALA A 48 4.86 -1.16 -2.85
N PHE A 49 4.70 -0.42 -1.75
CA PHE A 49 4.93 -0.98 -0.42
C PHE A 49 3.88 -2.01 -0.01
N ALA A 50 2.60 -1.73 -0.28
CA ALA A 50 1.52 -2.69 -0.07
C ALA A 50 1.77 -3.97 -0.88
N ALA A 51 2.18 -3.85 -2.14
CA ALA A 51 2.53 -4.97 -2.98
C ALA A 51 3.68 -5.78 -2.37
N ALA A 52 4.73 -5.12 -1.88
CA ALA A 52 5.85 -5.78 -1.21
C ALA A 52 5.43 -6.54 0.05
N LEU A 53 4.46 -6.04 0.82
CA LEU A 53 4.01 -6.71 2.06
C LEU A 53 3.13 -7.94 1.80
N GLU A 54 2.26 -7.87 0.80
CA GLU A 54 1.35 -8.97 0.47
C GLU A 54 2.03 -10.06 -0.36
N SER A 55 3.05 -9.68 -1.12
CA SER A 55 3.75 -10.60 -2.00
C SER A 55 4.71 -11.51 -1.22
N PRO A 56 4.75 -12.83 -1.51
CA PRO A 56 5.64 -13.77 -0.83
C PRO A 56 7.12 -13.53 -1.15
N ASP A 57 7.41 -12.85 -2.26
CA ASP A 57 8.75 -12.48 -2.73
C ASP A 57 9.18 -11.06 -2.28
N HIS A 58 8.41 -10.45 -1.37
CA HIS A 58 8.65 -9.10 -0.85
C HIS A 58 8.80 -8.01 -1.93
N GLY A 59 8.21 -8.24 -3.11
CA GLY A 59 8.21 -7.33 -4.23
C GLY A 59 9.52 -7.29 -5.03
N GLU A 60 10.47 -8.20 -4.75
CA GLU A 60 11.76 -8.26 -5.46
C GLU A 60 11.65 -8.97 -6.83
N GLY A 61 10.57 -9.74 -7.06
CA GLY A 61 10.44 -10.62 -8.22
C GLY A 61 11.17 -11.94 -7.97
N SER A 62 10.65 -13.05 -8.48
CA SER A 62 11.31 -14.36 -8.32
C SER A 62 12.44 -14.56 -9.33
N ASP A 63 13.66 -14.80 -8.86
CA ASP A 63 14.80 -15.29 -9.67
C ASP A 63 14.68 -16.79 -10.02
N GLY A 64 13.50 -17.24 -10.43
CA GLY A 64 13.21 -18.65 -10.64
C GLY A 64 13.45 -19.13 -12.07
N ILE A 65 14.62 -19.73 -12.35
CA ILE A 65 14.95 -20.81 -13.33
C ILE A 65 14.60 -20.62 -14.83
N SER A 66 13.66 -19.76 -15.19
CA SER A 66 13.31 -19.35 -16.55
C SER A 66 13.51 -17.85 -16.61
N GLY A 67 14.64 -17.44 -17.20
CA GLY A 67 15.07 -16.04 -17.24
C GLY A 67 13.96 -15.06 -17.62
N GLU A 68 14.03 -13.88 -16.98
CA GLU A 68 13.06 -12.77 -16.92
C GLU A 68 12.28 -12.77 -15.59
N GLY A 69 12.86 -12.16 -14.56
CA GLY A 69 12.27 -12.04 -13.22
C GLY A 69 10.93 -11.30 -13.26
N GLU A 70 9.85 -12.08 -13.19
CA GLU A 70 8.47 -11.62 -13.27
C GLU A 70 7.91 -11.36 -11.87
N LEU A 71 7.09 -10.32 -11.73
CA LEU A 71 6.39 -10.03 -10.48
C LEU A 71 5.40 -11.15 -10.15
N SER A 72 5.29 -11.47 -8.86
CA SER A 72 4.25 -12.39 -8.37
C SER A 72 2.85 -11.90 -8.74
N LYS A 73 1.90 -12.84 -8.88
CA LYS A 73 0.51 -12.53 -9.21
C LYS A 73 -0.08 -11.51 -8.22
N THR A 74 0.16 -11.71 -6.92
CA THR A 74 -0.25 -10.80 -5.84
C THR A 74 0.30 -9.38 -6.06
N ALA A 75 1.61 -9.25 -6.30
CA ALA A 75 2.23 -7.95 -6.55
C ALA A 75 1.61 -7.23 -7.76
N LYS A 76 1.33 -7.96 -8.85
CA LYS A 76 0.67 -7.40 -10.04
C LYS A 76 -0.75 -6.91 -9.75
N GLU A 77 -1.54 -7.70 -9.03
CA GLU A 77 -2.92 -7.34 -8.66
C GLU A 77 -2.97 -6.12 -7.73
N VAL A 78 -2.04 -6.01 -6.79
CA VAL A 78 -1.94 -4.84 -5.89
C VAL A 78 -1.54 -3.59 -6.68
N LEU A 79 -0.53 -3.69 -7.56
CA LEU A 79 -0.13 -2.57 -8.41
C LEU A 79 -1.24 -2.13 -9.38
N ALA A 80 -2.07 -3.07 -9.85
CA ALA A 80 -3.24 -2.80 -10.68
C ALA A 80 -4.45 -2.27 -9.87
N GLY A 81 -4.40 -2.30 -8.54
CA GLY A 81 -5.51 -1.88 -7.67
C GLY A 81 -6.69 -2.87 -7.65
N SER A 82 -6.47 -4.12 -8.02
CA SER A 82 -7.52 -5.15 -8.12
C SER A 82 -7.43 -6.23 -7.03
N HIS A 83 -6.47 -6.14 -6.12
CA HIS A 83 -6.28 -7.13 -5.06
C HIS A 83 -7.36 -7.02 -3.98
N PRO A 84 -8.06 -8.10 -3.59
CA PRO A 84 -9.20 -8.05 -2.67
C PRO A 84 -8.84 -7.64 -1.24
N ASP A 85 -7.60 -7.86 -0.82
CA ASP A 85 -7.12 -7.54 0.52
C ASP A 85 -6.42 -6.16 0.62
N VAL A 86 -6.27 -5.46 -0.51
CA VAL A 86 -5.72 -4.10 -0.55
C VAL A 86 -6.79 -3.12 -1.06
N HIS A 87 -7.30 -2.28 -0.18
CA HIS A 87 -8.32 -1.29 -0.52
C HIS A 87 -7.70 0.11 -0.64
N THR A 88 -7.96 0.81 -1.74
CA THR A 88 -7.51 2.20 -1.92
C THR A 88 -8.70 3.14 -1.76
N LEU A 89 -8.65 3.97 -0.72
CA LEU A 89 -9.57 5.05 -0.48
C LEU A 89 -9.00 6.33 -1.08
N ALA A 90 -9.50 6.69 -2.26
CA ALA A 90 -9.10 7.91 -2.97
C ALA A 90 -10.27 8.89 -3.06
N THR A 91 -9.97 10.19 -3.06
CA THR A 91 -10.98 11.24 -3.10
C THR A 91 -11.72 11.26 -4.44
N LYS A 92 -13.02 10.97 -4.45
CA LYS A 92 -13.90 11.18 -5.61
C LYS A 92 -14.43 12.61 -5.62
N GLY A 93 -13.65 13.57 -6.11
CA GLY A 93 -14.07 14.98 -6.22
C GLY A 93 -13.29 15.93 -5.31
N VAL A 94 -14.00 16.73 -4.48
CA VAL A 94 -13.39 17.82 -3.69
C VAL A 94 -12.98 17.40 -2.27
N THR A 95 -13.67 16.45 -1.65
CA THR A 95 -13.48 16.04 -0.24
C THR A 95 -13.69 14.55 -0.06
N LEU A 96 -12.97 13.94 0.88
CA LEU A 96 -13.25 12.57 1.33
C LEU A 96 -14.46 12.57 2.27
N SER A 97 -15.50 11.79 1.95
CA SER A 97 -16.73 11.79 2.74
C SER A 97 -16.58 10.96 4.02
N ILE A 98 -17.45 11.21 5.01
CA ILE A 98 -17.46 10.41 6.24
C ILE A 98 -17.92 8.96 5.99
N ASP A 99 -18.74 8.74 4.96
CA ASP A 99 -19.24 7.40 4.64
C ASP A 99 -18.14 6.55 4.01
N ASP A 100 -17.28 7.14 3.18
CA ASP A 100 -16.07 6.48 2.65
C ASP A 100 -15.14 6.01 3.79
N VAL A 101 -14.97 6.84 4.84
CA VAL A 101 -14.16 6.49 6.01
C VAL A 101 -14.81 5.38 6.84
N ARG A 102 -16.14 5.41 7.01
CA ARG A 102 -16.88 4.34 7.70
C ARG A 102 -16.80 3.01 6.98
N GLU A 103 -16.85 3.03 5.66
CA GLU A 103 -16.64 1.83 4.84
C GLU A 103 -15.24 1.26 5.07
N ALA A 104 -14.20 2.11 5.07
CA ALA A 104 -12.84 1.68 5.36
C ALA A 104 -12.70 1.03 6.75
N ILE A 105 -13.37 1.55 7.77
CA ILE A 105 -13.38 0.95 9.12
C ILE A 105 -13.99 -0.45 9.06
N GLY A 106 -15.16 -0.59 8.43
CA GLY A 106 -15.83 -1.88 8.28
C GLY A 106 -14.99 -2.91 7.48
N ILE A 107 -14.16 -2.46 6.54
CA ILE A 107 -13.19 -3.30 5.84
C ILE A 107 -12.03 -3.70 6.76
N SER A 108 -11.55 -2.80 7.62
CA SER A 108 -10.42 -3.07 8.52
C SER A 108 -10.72 -4.16 9.55
N GLU A 109 -11.99 -4.32 9.94
CA GLU A 109 -12.45 -5.34 10.87
C GLU A 109 -12.56 -6.74 10.23
N GLN A 110 -12.43 -6.84 8.91
CA GLN A 110 -12.54 -8.11 8.18
C GLN A 110 -11.19 -8.80 8.05
N MET A 111 -11.17 -10.11 8.31
CA MET A 111 -9.99 -10.93 8.06
C MET A 111 -9.59 -10.88 6.58
N PRO A 112 -8.29 -10.84 6.26
CA PRO A 112 -7.83 -10.93 4.88
C PRO A 112 -8.14 -12.32 4.30
N SER A 113 -8.39 -12.36 2.99
CA SER A 113 -8.91 -13.55 2.30
C SER A 113 -7.78 -14.44 1.79
N THR A 114 -6.77 -13.83 1.18
CA THR A 114 -5.74 -14.52 0.39
C THR A 114 -4.32 -14.12 0.77
N ALA A 115 -4.15 -12.95 1.39
CA ALA A 115 -2.86 -12.37 1.69
C ALA A 115 -2.64 -12.21 3.21
N PRO A 116 -1.40 -12.04 3.68
CA PRO A 116 -1.10 -11.97 5.11
C PRO A 116 -1.71 -10.75 5.80
N TRP A 117 -1.94 -9.65 5.06
CA TRP A 117 -2.42 -8.40 5.65
C TRP A 117 -3.74 -7.94 5.01
N ARG A 118 -4.43 -7.07 5.74
CA ARG A 118 -5.52 -6.24 5.22
C ARG A 118 -4.98 -4.82 5.15
N ILE A 119 -4.68 -4.33 3.95
CA ILE A 119 -4.06 -3.02 3.77
C ILE A 119 -5.10 -2.03 3.24
N ILE A 120 -5.22 -0.89 3.91
CA ILE A 120 -6.05 0.23 3.47
C ILE A 120 -5.12 1.41 3.15
N ILE A 121 -5.08 1.81 1.88
CA ILE A 121 -4.33 2.97 1.42
C ILE A 121 -5.28 4.15 1.38
N ILE A 122 -5.04 5.17 2.19
CA ILE A 122 -5.80 6.42 2.16
C ILE A 122 -4.97 7.47 1.41
N GLU A 123 -5.47 7.88 0.24
CA GLU A 123 -4.89 8.98 -0.53
C GLU A 123 -5.49 10.32 -0.07
N ASP A 124 -4.77 11.43 -0.28
CA ASP A 124 -5.26 12.78 0.01
C ASP A 124 -5.79 12.99 1.45
N VAL A 125 -5.09 12.46 2.46
CA VAL A 125 -5.48 12.58 3.87
C VAL A 125 -5.64 14.05 4.32
N ASP A 126 -4.91 14.97 3.69
CA ASP A 126 -5.02 16.43 3.90
C ASP A 126 -6.36 17.02 3.44
N ARG A 127 -7.13 16.28 2.63
CA ARG A 127 -8.46 16.66 2.14
C ARG A 127 -9.60 16.01 2.93
N MET A 128 -9.26 15.36 4.06
CA MET A 128 -10.24 14.85 5.02
C MET A 128 -10.82 15.98 5.87
N LEU A 129 -12.14 15.93 6.11
CA LEU A 129 -12.80 16.84 7.06
C LEU A 129 -12.41 16.46 8.50
N GLU A 130 -12.22 17.45 9.37
CA GLU A 130 -11.77 17.29 10.77
C GLU A 130 -12.63 16.30 11.58
N ARG A 131 -13.95 16.22 11.30
CA ARG A 131 -14.85 15.24 11.95
C ARG A 131 -14.59 13.78 11.52
N SER A 132 -13.93 13.54 10.39
CA SER A 132 -13.65 12.20 9.87
C SER A 132 -12.35 11.61 10.45
N THR A 133 -11.41 12.44 10.88
CA THR A 133 -10.12 11.99 11.45
C THR A 133 -10.30 11.30 12.80
N ASN A 134 -11.23 11.76 13.65
CA ASN A 134 -11.51 11.14 14.96
C ASN A 134 -12.13 9.75 14.87
N VAL A 135 -12.63 9.33 13.70
CA VAL A 135 -13.21 8.00 13.52
C VAL A 135 -12.12 6.93 13.29
N LEU A 136 -10.89 7.36 13.00
CA LEU A 136 -9.72 6.48 12.82
C LEU A 136 -8.90 6.29 14.12
N LEU A 137 -9.34 6.89 15.24
CA LEU A 137 -8.72 6.80 16.58
C LEU A 137 -9.55 5.89 17.48
#